data_AF-A0AAE1IB98-F1
#
_entry.id   AF-A0AAE1IB98-F1
#
_cell.length_a   1.000
_cell.length_b   1.000
_cell.length_c   1.000
_cell.angle_alpha   90.00
_cell.angle_beta   90.00
_cell.angle_gamma   90.00
#
_symmetry.space_group_name_H-M   'P 1'
#
loop_
_entity.id
_entity.type
_entity.pdbx_description
1 polymer ?
#
loop_
_entity_poly.entity_id
_entity_poly.type
_entity_poly.pdbx_seq_one_letter_code
_entity_poly.pdbx_strand_id
1 'polypeptide(L)'
;MPSRTLPTFTRAEVETHSSEKSCYVTIGTKVYDVTDFLPDHPGGGQLIIDYAGKDIEDILKDSVSHTHSEAAYEILDDSLVGFVVDEKNKAANGNGTANGQPYVHPRTGMATEEDLSKDTDYTQDYKKHKFLDLGKPLFPQLWYGNFTKEFYLDQVHRPRHYKGGQSAPLFGNFLEPLSKTPWWVIPILWLPCDAYGSFLAFQGFNYPIIFAAYWVLGFCIWSLVEYGLHRFLFHLDDYLPDNKYGIIAHFLLHGIHHYLPMDKYRLVMPPTMFLLLATPFWYLAHTIFAYNWYAATAVYCGGIFGYICYDLTHYFLHHENLPLWYKQLKKYHLEHHFLDYELGFGVTTKFWDNVFGTELKPNVVKTQ
;
A
#
# COMPACT_ATOMS: atom_id res chain seq x y z
N MET A 1 23.06 -5.39 5.55
CA MET A 1 22.17 -5.42 6.72
C MET A 1 20.75 -5.81 6.32
N PRO A 2 19.92 -6.39 7.22
CA PRO A 2 18.54 -6.76 6.89
C PRO A 2 17.73 -5.49 6.58
N SER A 3 17.21 -5.40 5.36
CA SER A 3 16.41 -4.30 4.84
C SER A 3 15.10 -4.20 5.62
N ARG A 4 15.02 -3.34 6.64
CA ARG A 4 13.78 -2.98 7.33
C ARG A 4 12.80 -2.35 6.33
N THR A 5 11.49 -2.55 6.48
CA THR A 5 10.49 -1.61 5.96
C THR A 5 10.67 -0.32 6.79
N LEU A 6 11.26 0.70 6.17
CA LEU A 6 11.75 1.89 6.88
C LEU A 6 10.69 2.99 6.90
N PRO A 7 10.17 3.41 8.07
CA PRO A 7 9.06 4.35 8.19
C PRO A 7 9.32 5.71 7.53
N THR A 8 8.23 6.37 7.19
CA THR A 8 8.25 7.74 6.67
C THR A 8 8.14 8.74 7.82
N PHE A 9 9.09 9.66 7.91
CA PHE A 9 9.11 10.74 8.89
C PHE A 9 8.76 12.08 8.23
N THR A 10 8.04 12.93 8.95
CA THR A 10 7.99 14.36 8.64
C THR A 10 9.29 15.04 9.06
N ARG A 11 9.64 16.15 8.41
CA ARG A 11 10.81 16.95 8.82
C ARG A 11 10.74 17.36 10.29
N ALA A 12 9.56 17.75 10.76
CA ALA A 12 9.31 18.11 12.14
C ALA A 12 9.58 16.95 13.11
N GLU A 13 9.20 15.72 12.77
CA GLU A 13 9.51 14.53 13.57
C GLU A 13 11.02 14.30 13.65
N VAL A 14 11.75 14.35 12.53
CA VAL A 14 13.22 14.22 12.52
C VAL A 14 13.89 15.29 13.39
N GLU A 15 13.41 16.53 13.36
CA GLU A 15 13.95 17.63 14.17
C GLU A 15 13.75 17.43 15.68
N THR A 16 12.77 16.63 16.11
CA THR A 16 12.62 16.26 17.52
C THR A 16 13.71 15.30 18.02
N HIS A 17 14.37 14.59 17.11
CA HIS A 17 15.49 13.69 17.42
C HIS A 17 16.83 14.45 17.41
N SER A 18 16.95 15.43 18.31
CA SER A 18 18.06 16.39 18.39
C SER A 18 18.90 16.30 19.67
N SER A 19 19.05 15.10 20.26
CA SER A 19 19.77 14.92 21.54
C SER A 19 20.68 13.69 21.55
N GLU A 20 21.60 13.60 22.51
CA GLU A 20 22.48 12.42 22.71
C GLU A 20 21.73 11.09 22.85
N LYS A 21 20.50 11.11 23.33
CA LYS A 21 19.69 9.91 23.55
C LYS A 21 18.80 9.56 22.35
N SER A 22 18.74 10.46 21.37
CA SER A 22 17.96 10.32 20.16
C SER A 22 18.45 11.36 19.16
N CYS A 23 19.37 10.92 18.29
CA CYS A 23 20.13 11.76 17.38
C CYS A 23 19.93 11.25 15.96
N TYR A 24 19.00 11.87 15.23
CA TYR A 24 18.78 11.53 13.83
C TYR A 24 19.44 12.56 12.93
N VAL A 25 19.89 12.13 11.77
CA VAL A 25 20.45 13.00 10.71
C VAL A 25 19.84 12.62 9.36
N THR A 26 19.93 13.51 8.39
CA THR A 26 19.38 13.29 7.04
C THR A 26 20.45 13.44 5.97
N ILE A 27 20.36 12.66 4.90
CA ILE A 27 21.05 12.94 3.62
C ILE A 27 19.99 12.88 2.53
N GLY A 28 19.61 14.05 2.02
CA GLY A 28 18.50 14.17 1.09
C GLY A 28 17.21 13.66 1.73
N THR A 29 16.66 12.57 1.20
CA THR A 29 15.42 11.97 1.74
C THR A 29 15.64 10.83 2.70
N LYS A 30 16.88 10.39 2.95
CA LYS A 30 17.17 9.29 3.88
C LYS A 30 17.30 9.82 5.31
N VAL A 31 16.72 9.11 6.28
CA VAL A 31 16.81 9.41 7.71
C VAL A 31 17.64 8.34 8.40
N TYR A 32 18.65 8.76 9.14
CA TYR A 32 19.60 7.89 9.81
C TYR A 32 19.54 8.11 11.32
N ASP A 33 19.41 7.03 12.08
CA ASP A 33 19.58 7.05 13.53
C ASP A 33 21.05 6.74 13.84
N VAL A 34 21.77 7.77 14.25
CA VAL A 34 23.20 7.68 14.59
C VAL A 34 23.42 7.74 16.10
N THR A 35 22.36 7.58 16.90
CA THR A 35 22.41 7.65 18.38
C THR A 35 23.46 6.70 18.94
N ASP A 36 23.42 5.43 18.53
CA ASP A 36 24.34 4.40 19.03
C ASP A 36 25.76 4.57 18.48
N PHE A 37 25.93 5.31 17.37
CA PHE A 37 27.23 5.57 16.75
C PHE A 37 27.96 6.79 17.33
N LEU A 38 27.26 7.68 18.07
CA LEU A 38 27.86 8.86 18.70
C LEU A 38 29.17 8.58 19.46
N PRO A 39 29.29 7.55 20.34
CA PRO A 39 30.54 7.29 21.07
C PRO A 39 31.66 6.75 20.17
N ASP A 40 31.31 6.13 19.05
CA ASP A 40 32.25 5.47 18.14
C ASP A 40 32.70 6.39 16.99
N HIS A 41 32.13 7.59 16.88
CA HIS A 41 32.50 8.57 15.87
C HIS A 41 33.96 9.04 16.07
N PRO A 42 34.87 8.83 15.09
CA PRO A 42 36.30 9.17 15.24
C PRO A 42 36.58 10.67 15.47
N GLY A 43 35.69 11.55 15.00
CA GLY A 43 35.75 12.99 15.24
C GLY A 43 35.12 13.44 16.57
N GLY A 44 34.54 12.51 17.33
CA GLY A 44 33.79 12.76 18.56
C GLY A 44 32.30 12.97 18.29
N GLY A 45 31.44 12.35 19.10
CA GLY A 45 29.98 12.43 18.96
C GLY A 45 29.40 13.85 19.06
N GLN A 46 30.09 14.76 19.74
CA GLN A 46 29.65 16.16 19.87
C GLN A 46 29.50 16.86 18.52
N LEU A 47 30.37 16.54 17.55
CA LEU A 47 30.28 17.10 16.20
C LEU A 47 29.03 16.62 15.45
N ILE A 48 28.56 15.40 15.73
CA ILE A 48 27.31 14.89 15.15
C ILE A 48 26.10 15.57 15.81
N ILE A 49 26.15 15.78 17.12
CA ILE A 49 25.06 16.41 17.89
C ILE A 49 24.74 17.83 17.38
N ASP A 50 25.74 18.58 16.95
CA ASP A 50 25.55 19.92 16.36
C ASP A 50 24.70 19.89 15.08
N TYR A 51 24.62 18.71 14.44
CA TYR A 51 23.83 18.43 13.25
C TYR A 51 22.64 17.50 13.52
N ALA A 52 22.33 17.19 14.78
CA ALA A 52 21.16 16.38 15.12
C ALA A 52 19.86 17.09 14.66
N GLY A 53 18.99 16.33 14.00
CA GLY A 53 17.80 16.82 13.32
C GLY A 53 18.06 17.54 11.99
N LYS A 54 19.31 17.60 11.48
CA LYS A 54 19.70 18.37 10.28
C LYS A 54 20.08 17.48 9.09
N ASP A 55 20.13 18.09 7.91
CA ASP A 55 20.73 17.46 6.73
C ASP A 55 22.26 17.63 6.77
N ILE A 56 22.98 16.54 6.51
CA ILE A 56 24.44 16.45 6.63
C ILE A 56 25.14 16.19 5.29
N GLU A 57 24.44 16.23 4.15
CA GLU A 57 25.01 15.96 2.83
C GLU A 57 26.20 16.89 2.52
N ASP A 58 26.02 18.18 2.77
CA ASP A 58 27.04 19.20 2.48
C ASP A 58 28.27 19.06 3.40
N ILE A 59 28.07 18.80 4.69
CA ILE A 59 29.17 18.69 5.66
C ILE A 59 29.96 17.39 5.48
N LEU A 60 29.33 16.30 5.03
CA LEU A 60 30.00 15.04 4.70
C LEU A 60 30.91 15.15 3.46
N LYS A 61 30.56 16.06 2.53
CA LYS A 61 31.34 16.35 1.31
C LYS A 61 32.37 17.47 1.51
N ASP A 62 32.37 18.14 2.66
CA ASP A 62 33.27 19.25 2.93
C ASP A 62 34.70 18.76 3.16
N SER A 63 35.54 19.02 2.15
CA SER A 63 36.97 18.70 2.20
C SER A 63 37.76 19.57 3.18
N VAL A 64 37.20 20.69 3.66
CA VAL A 64 37.81 21.56 4.67
C VAL A 64 37.62 20.99 6.08
N SER A 65 36.51 20.29 6.34
CA SER A 65 36.28 19.55 7.58
C SER A 65 37.14 18.28 7.61
N HIS A 66 36.84 17.33 6.72
CA HIS A 66 37.62 16.13 6.40
C HIS A 66 36.83 15.26 5.41
N THR A 67 37.53 14.48 4.59
CA THR A 67 36.90 13.50 3.69
C THR A 67 36.55 12.19 4.40
N HIS A 68 35.30 11.75 4.24
CA HIS A 68 34.82 10.44 4.69
C HIS A 68 35.19 9.35 3.67
N SER A 69 35.60 8.18 4.15
CA SER A 69 35.90 7.00 3.30
C SER A 69 34.62 6.27 2.87
N GLU A 70 34.70 5.42 1.84
CA GLU A 70 33.55 4.56 1.45
C GLU A 70 33.03 3.73 2.63
N ALA A 71 33.92 3.21 3.47
CA ALA A 71 33.54 2.45 4.67
C ALA A 71 32.74 3.30 5.68
N ALA A 72 32.97 4.62 5.76
CA ALA A 72 32.19 5.50 6.63
C ALA A 72 30.75 5.69 6.09
N TYR A 73 30.58 5.72 4.76
CA TYR A 73 29.26 5.73 4.14
C TYR A 73 28.51 4.41 4.31
N GLU A 74 29.22 3.27 4.31
CA GLU A 74 28.63 1.96 4.61
C GLU A 74 28.10 1.89 6.05
N ILE A 75 28.88 2.37 7.02
CA ILE A 75 28.45 2.46 8.44
C ILE A 75 27.23 3.36 8.58
N LEU A 76 27.15 4.45 7.82
CA LEU A 76 25.98 5.32 7.85
C LEU A 76 24.75 4.65 7.22
N ASP A 77 24.90 3.94 6.11
CA ASP A 77 23.80 3.20 5.47
C ASP A 77 23.21 2.11 6.40
N ASP A 78 24.02 1.57 7.30
CA ASP A 78 23.60 0.64 8.35
C ASP A 78 22.71 1.29 9.43
N SER A 79 22.86 2.61 9.63
CA SER A 79 22.05 3.44 10.53
C SER A 79 20.75 3.95 9.88
N LEU A 80 20.41 3.54 8.67
CA LEU A 80 19.20 3.99 7.98
C LEU A 80 17.95 3.51 8.73
N VAL A 81 17.10 4.45 9.15
CA VAL A 81 15.86 4.18 9.91
C VAL A 81 14.60 4.65 9.21
N GLY A 82 14.69 5.42 8.13
CA GLY A 82 13.51 5.97 7.48
C GLY A 82 13.78 6.82 6.27
N PHE A 83 12.71 7.45 5.80
CA PHE A 83 12.79 8.49 4.78
C PHE A 83 12.04 9.73 5.25
N VAL A 84 12.56 10.93 4.94
CA VAL A 84 11.92 12.20 5.27
C VAL A 84 11.11 12.70 4.08
N VAL A 85 9.88 13.14 4.33
CA VAL A 85 9.04 13.79 3.32
C VAL A 85 9.22 15.30 3.45
N ASP A 86 10.07 15.85 2.60
CA ASP A 86 10.53 17.23 2.71
C ASP A 86 9.50 18.24 2.18
N GLU A 87 9.14 19.27 2.96
CA GLU A 87 8.07 20.25 2.64
C GLU A 87 8.25 20.98 1.30
N LYS A 88 9.49 21.05 0.79
CA LYS A 88 9.81 21.62 -0.52
C LYS A 88 9.74 20.60 -1.66
N ASN A 89 10.05 19.32 -1.41
CA ASN A 89 9.87 18.22 -2.37
C ASN A 89 8.42 17.71 -2.42
N LYS A 90 7.64 18.07 -1.41
CA LYS A 90 6.21 17.89 -1.24
C LYS A 90 5.34 18.60 -2.30
N ALA A 91 5.90 19.50 -3.11
CA ALA A 91 5.23 20.11 -4.26
C ALA A 91 5.23 19.21 -5.52
N ALA A 92 5.92 18.06 -5.48
CA ALA A 92 5.97 17.14 -6.60
C ALA A 92 4.70 16.27 -6.64
N ASN A 93 3.61 16.80 -7.20
CA ASN A 93 2.62 15.97 -7.87
C ASN A 93 3.32 15.23 -9.03
N GLY A 94 4.03 14.14 -8.75
CA GLY A 94 4.67 13.28 -9.74
C GLY A 94 5.39 14.00 -10.90
N ASN A 95 5.96 15.18 -10.68
CA ASN A 95 6.60 16.03 -11.71
C ASN A 95 7.58 17.05 -11.10
N GLY A 96 8.03 16.84 -9.86
CA GLY A 96 9.04 17.70 -9.23
C GLY A 96 10.45 17.18 -9.54
N THR A 97 11.37 18.11 -9.78
CA THR A 97 12.79 17.80 -9.94
C THR A 97 13.51 18.02 -8.62
N ALA A 98 14.23 17.00 -8.13
CA ALA A 98 15.24 17.16 -7.09
C ALA A 98 16.59 17.25 -7.81
N ASN A 99 17.32 18.36 -7.66
CA ASN A 99 18.60 18.61 -8.34
C ASN A 99 18.55 18.42 -9.87
N GLY A 100 17.44 18.79 -10.52
CA GLY A 100 17.28 18.67 -11.98
C GLY A 100 16.99 17.25 -12.50
N GLN A 101 16.83 16.27 -11.61
CA GLN A 101 16.38 14.91 -11.94
C GLN A 101 14.96 14.67 -11.38
N PRO A 102 14.11 13.85 -12.01
CA PRO A 102 12.79 13.51 -11.48
C PRO A 102 12.94 12.91 -10.08
N TYR A 103 12.19 13.43 -9.09
CA TYR A 103 12.12 12.81 -7.78
C TYR A 103 11.57 11.40 -7.91
N VAL A 104 12.32 10.39 -7.46
CA VAL A 104 11.91 8.99 -7.43
C VAL A 104 11.66 8.61 -5.98
N HIS A 105 10.45 8.17 -5.67
CA HIS A 105 10.08 7.79 -4.32
C HIS A 105 10.94 6.59 -3.87
N PRO A 106 11.72 6.69 -2.78
CA PRO A 106 12.73 5.68 -2.41
C PRO A 106 12.15 4.27 -2.20
N ARG A 107 10.90 4.20 -1.74
CA ARG A 107 10.23 2.96 -1.34
C ARG A 107 9.58 2.23 -2.51
N THR A 108 8.95 2.95 -3.43
CA THR A 108 8.26 2.36 -4.60
C THR A 108 9.16 2.35 -5.83
N GLY A 109 10.18 3.21 -5.88
CA GLY A 109 11.04 3.41 -7.03
C GLY A 109 10.37 4.18 -8.17
N MET A 110 9.26 4.86 -7.92
CA MET A 110 8.46 5.56 -8.94
C MET A 110 8.53 7.08 -8.78
N ALA A 111 8.49 7.79 -9.91
CA ALA A 111 8.44 9.24 -9.92
C ALA A 111 7.03 9.76 -10.21
N THR A 112 6.27 9.05 -11.05
CA THR A 112 5.05 9.55 -11.68
C THR A 112 3.98 8.46 -11.78
N GLU A 113 2.72 8.84 -11.98
CA GLU A 113 1.63 7.90 -12.28
C GLU A 113 1.92 7.10 -13.56
N GLU A 114 2.53 7.76 -14.55
CA GLU A 114 2.88 7.15 -15.84
C GLU A 114 3.87 5.98 -15.70
N ASP A 115 4.68 5.96 -14.63
CA ASP A 115 5.62 4.87 -14.35
C ASP A 115 4.91 3.53 -14.07
N LEU A 116 3.67 3.56 -13.56
CA LEU A 116 2.88 2.35 -13.28
C LEU A 116 2.56 1.53 -14.55
N SER A 117 2.60 2.17 -15.71
CA SER A 117 2.30 1.55 -17.01
C SER A 117 3.55 1.30 -17.87
N LYS A 118 4.76 1.58 -17.36
CA LYS A 118 6.01 1.34 -18.11
C LYS A 118 6.44 -0.11 -17.99
N ASP A 119 6.50 -0.81 -19.13
CA ASP A 119 7.00 -2.18 -19.23
C ASP A 119 8.33 -2.37 -18.48
N THR A 120 8.36 -3.35 -17.57
CA THR A 120 9.57 -3.72 -16.83
C THR A 120 10.46 -4.63 -17.67
N ASP A 121 11.76 -4.36 -17.74
CA ASP A 121 12.74 -5.33 -18.30
C ASP A 121 12.99 -6.45 -17.29
N TYR A 122 12.52 -7.65 -17.62
CA TYR A 122 12.52 -8.79 -16.70
C TYR A 122 13.93 -9.20 -16.27
N THR A 123 14.89 -9.15 -17.20
CA THR A 123 16.26 -9.61 -16.93
C THR A 123 16.98 -8.61 -16.05
N GLN A 124 16.82 -7.32 -16.33
CA GLN A 124 17.43 -6.26 -15.55
C GLN A 124 16.80 -6.15 -14.15
N ASP A 125 15.47 -6.22 -14.05
CA ASP A 125 14.77 -6.20 -12.75
C ASP A 125 15.21 -7.35 -11.86
N TYR A 126 15.18 -8.60 -12.37
CA TYR A 126 15.63 -9.75 -11.59
C TYR A 126 17.13 -9.67 -11.25
N LYS A 127 17.97 -9.15 -12.15
CA LYS A 127 19.40 -8.97 -11.88
C LYS A 127 19.64 -7.96 -10.76
N LYS A 128 18.89 -6.86 -10.74
CA LYS A 128 19.03 -5.75 -9.78
C LYS A 128 18.42 -6.08 -8.42
N HIS A 129 17.19 -6.59 -8.40
CA HIS A 129 16.38 -6.71 -7.19
C HIS A 129 16.38 -8.12 -6.58
N LYS A 130 16.74 -9.15 -7.36
CA LYS A 130 16.79 -10.56 -6.90
C LYS A 130 15.49 -11.06 -6.25
N PHE A 131 14.35 -10.49 -6.64
CA PHE A 131 13.04 -10.84 -6.11
C PHE A 131 12.35 -11.91 -6.98
N LEU A 132 11.41 -11.53 -7.85
CA LEU A 132 10.68 -12.45 -8.73
C LEU A 132 11.09 -12.25 -10.19
N ASP A 133 11.46 -13.33 -10.87
CA ASP A 133 11.71 -13.36 -12.30
C ASP A 133 10.36 -13.37 -13.05
N LEU A 134 9.99 -12.22 -13.62
CA LEU A 134 8.77 -12.07 -14.42
C LEU A 134 8.74 -12.99 -15.64
N GLY A 135 9.88 -13.50 -16.13
CA GLY A 135 9.94 -14.46 -17.22
C GLY A 135 9.44 -15.87 -16.85
N LYS A 136 9.14 -16.12 -15.57
CA LYS A 136 8.72 -17.42 -15.03
C LYS A 136 7.44 -17.30 -14.19
N PRO A 137 6.73 -18.42 -13.94
CA PRO A 137 5.59 -18.42 -13.03
C PRO A 137 5.95 -17.89 -11.62
N LEU A 138 5.16 -16.96 -11.09
CA LEU A 138 5.47 -16.27 -9.83
C LEU A 138 5.23 -17.16 -8.59
N PHE A 139 4.16 -17.96 -8.58
CA PHE A 139 3.79 -18.77 -7.41
C PHE A 139 4.85 -19.81 -7.04
N PRO A 140 5.42 -20.60 -7.97
CA PRO A 140 6.53 -21.51 -7.63
C PRO A 140 7.75 -20.79 -7.06
N GLN A 141 8.04 -19.56 -7.51
CA GLN A 141 9.15 -18.76 -6.98
C GLN A 141 8.91 -18.34 -5.53
N LEU A 142 7.66 -18.03 -5.16
CA LEU A 142 7.29 -17.78 -3.76
C LEU A 142 7.27 -19.06 -2.93
N TRP A 143 6.81 -20.18 -3.50
CA TRP A 143 6.67 -21.46 -2.80
C TRP A 143 8.01 -22.11 -2.47
N TYR A 144 8.95 -22.07 -3.42
CA TYR A 144 10.30 -22.63 -3.29
C TYR A 144 11.35 -21.58 -2.95
N GLY A 145 10.98 -20.30 -2.94
CA GLY A 145 11.82 -19.20 -2.51
C GLY A 145 12.08 -19.21 -1.01
N ASN A 146 13.11 -18.47 -0.60
CA ASN A 146 13.50 -18.30 0.80
C ASN A 146 13.67 -16.82 1.13
N PHE A 147 12.63 -16.03 0.84
CA PHE A 147 12.59 -14.61 1.15
C PHE A 147 12.33 -14.42 2.65
N THR A 148 13.07 -13.50 3.28
CA THR A 148 12.66 -12.98 4.58
C THR A 148 11.45 -12.07 4.39
N LYS A 149 10.63 -11.92 5.43
CA LYS A 149 9.51 -10.98 5.46
C LYS A 149 9.92 -9.59 4.99
N GLU A 150 11.01 -9.06 5.52
CA GLU A 150 11.39 -7.67 5.30
C GLU A 150 11.83 -7.44 3.84
N PHE A 151 12.62 -8.38 3.29
CA PHE A 151 12.97 -8.33 1.86
C PHE A 151 11.73 -8.44 0.97
N TYR A 152 10.79 -9.33 1.32
CA TYR A 152 9.54 -9.46 0.58
C TYR A 152 8.71 -8.17 0.61
N LEU A 153 8.50 -7.57 1.78
CA LEU A 153 7.69 -6.36 1.92
C LEU A 153 8.31 -5.15 1.21
N ASP A 154 9.63 -5.01 1.24
CA ASP A 154 10.33 -3.97 0.48
C ASP A 154 10.14 -4.15 -1.04
N GLN A 155 10.12 -5.39 -1.53
CA GLN A 155 10.06 -5.66 -2.96
C GLN A 155 8.64 -5.77 -3.53
N VAL A 156 7.68 -6.31 -2.78
CA VAL A 156 6.31 -6.53 -3.25
C VAL A 156 5.57 -5.20 -3.48
N HIS A 157 5.87 -4.17 -2.71
CA HIS A 157 5.26 -2.84 -2.82
C HIS A 157 5.99 -1.90 -3.79
N ARG A 158 7.05 -2.37 -4.44
CA ARG A 158 7.71 -1.67 -5.55
C ARG A 158 7.03 -2.13 -6.85
N PRO A 159 6.18 -1.32 -7.49
CA PRO A 159 5.35 -1.83 -8.55
C PRO A 159 6.17 -2.12 -9.82
N ARG A 160 5.79 -3.20 -10.53
CA ARG A 160 6.31 -3.60 -11.84
C ARG A 160 5.17 -3.61 -12.85
N HIS A 161 5.53 -3.64 -14.13
CA HIS A 161 4.57 -3.79 -15.22
C HIS A 161 4.98 -4.95 -16.13
N TYR A 162 4.08 -5.91 -16.29
CA TYR A 162 4.30 -7.03 -17.19
C TYR A 162 4.03 -6.61 -18.64
N LYS A 163 4.89 -7.06 -19.56
CA LYS A 163 4.99 -6.54 -20.92
C LYS A 163 3.64 -6.46 -21.63
N GLY A 164 3.35 -5.29 -22.19
CA GLY A 164 2.15 -5.03 -22.98
C GLY A 164 0.85 -5.11 -22.17
N GLY A 165 0.93 -4.93 -20.84
CA GLY A 165 -0.22 -4.98 -19.93
C GLY A 165 -0.89 -6.35 -19.84
N GLN A 166 -0.19 -7.42 -20.23
CA GLN A 166 -0.67 -8.79 -20.04
C GLN A 166 -0.53 -9.21 -18.57
N SER A 167 -1.23 -10.25 -18.16
CA SER A 167 -1.01 -10.82 -16.83
C SER A 167 0.24 -11.71 -16.83
N ALA A 168 1.18 -11.42 -15.92
CA ALA A 168 2.33 -12.29 -15.65
C ALA A 168 1.86 -13.73 -15.36
N PRO A 169 2.57 -14.82 -15.67
CA PRO A 169 2.12 -16.16 -15.28
C PRO A 169 2.17 -16.32 -13.75
N LEU A 170 1.07 -16.67 -13.08
CA LEU A 170 1.11 -16.97 -11.63
C LEU A 170 1.51 -18.42 -11.42
N PHE A 171 0.78 -19.36 -12.03
CA PHE A 171 1.03 -20.80 -11.91
C PHE A 171 1.72 -21.37 -13.16
N GLY A 172 1.44 -20.81 -14.34
CA GLY A 172 2.01 -21.28 -15.61
C GLY A 172 1.50 -22.65 -16.06
N ASN A 173 0.38 -23.12 -15.53
CA ASN A 173 -0.23 -24.41 -15.82
C ASN A 173 -1.77 -24.30 -15.85
N PHE A 174 -2.49 -25.42 -15.73
CA PHE A 174 -3.96 -25.45 -15.78
C PHE A 174 -4.67 -24.67 -14.64
N LEU A 175 -3.95 -24.27 -13.58
CA LEU A 175 -4.48 -23.43 -12.50
C LEU A 175 -4.47 -21.93 -12.85
N GLU A 176 -3.77 -21.51 -13.91
CA GLU A 176 -3.67 -20.10 -14.32
C GLU A 176 -5.02 -19.38 -14.46
N PRO A 177 -6.08 -19.99 -15.03
CA PRO A 177 -7.40 -19.35 -15.13
C PRO A 177 -8.00 -18.97 -13.77
N LEU A 178 -7.70 -19.70 -12.69
CA LEU A 178 -8.18 -19.39 -11.34
C LEU A 178 -7.56 -18.11 -10.78
N SER A 179 -6.43 -17.68 -11.32
CA SER A 179 -5.72 -16.46 -10.90
C SER A 179 -6.14 -15.20 -11.65
N LYS A 180 -7.06 -15.32 -12.63
CA LYS A 180 -7.45 -14.23 -13.53
C LYS A 180 -8.93 -13.95 -13.38
N THR A 181 -9.26 -12.85 -12.71
CA THR A 181 -10.64 -12.43 -12.46
C THR A 181 -10.91 -11.13 -13.22
N PRO A 182 -11.64 -11.18 -14.35
CA PRO A 182 -12.12 -9.97 -15.02
C PRO A 182 -13.06 -9.16 -14.12
N TRP A 183 -13.03 -7.82 -14.21
CA TRP A 183 -13.87 -6.92 -13.40
C TRP A 183 -15.36 -7.24 -13.45
N TRP A 184 -15.87 -7.64 -14.61
CA TRP A 184 -17.29 -7.92 -14.82
C TRP A 184 -17.77 -9.20 -14.14
N VAL A 185 -16.86 -10.07 -13.67
CA VAL A 185 -17.22 -11.25 -12.89
C VAL A 185 -17.88 -10.84 -11.57
N ILE A 186 -17.40 -9.77 -10.94
CA ILE A 186 -17.90 -9.29 -9.64
C ILE A 186 -19.40 -8.98 -9.70
N PRO A 187 -19.89 -8.06 -10.57
CA PRO A 187 -21.32 -7.76 -10.64
C PRO A 187 -22.14 -8.94 -11.18
N ILE A 188 -21.64 -9.70 -12.17
CA ILE A 188 -22.40 -10.83 -12.74
C ILE A 188 -22.65 -11.92 -11.69
N LEU A 189 -21.66 -12.22 -10.86
CA LEU A 189 -21.78 -13.26 -9.84
C LEU A 189 -22.56 -12.76 -8.62
N TRP A 190 -22.20 -11.58 -8.11
CA TRP A 190 -22.66 -11.15 -6.80
C TRP A 190 -23.96 -10.36 -6.81
N LEU A 191 -24.28 -9.58 -7.86
CA LEU A 191 -25.55 -8.84 -7.90
C LEU A 191 -26.78 -9.76 -7.88
N PRO A 192 -26.83 -10.90 -8.61
CA PRO A 192 -27.97 -11.81 -8.51
C PRO A 192 -28.11 -12.45 -7.12
N CYS A 193 -26.99 -12.84 -6.50
CA CYS A 193 -26.99 -13.38 -5.14
C CYS A 193 -27.46 -12.34 -4.13
N ASP A 194 -26.97 -11.12 -4.24
CA ASP A 194 -27.32 -10.01 -3.37
C ASP A 194 -28.79 -9.58 -3.54
N ALA A 195 -29.27 -9.51 -4.79
CA ALA A 195 -30.66 -9.22 -5.10
C ALA A 195 -31.61 -10.29 -4.55
N TYR A 196 -31.24 -11.57 -4.66
CA TYR A 196 -32.02 -12.67 -4.09
C TYR A 196 -32.02 -12.63 -2.56
N GLY A 197 -30.87 -12.41 -1.92
CA GLY A 197 -30.78 -12.24 -0.47
C GLY A 197 -31.59 -11.04 0.04
N SER A 198 -31.51 -9.91 -0.68
CA SER A 198 -32.29 -8.70 -0.41
C SER A 198 -33.79 -8.95 -0.56
N PHE A 199 -34.21 -9.72 -1.58
CA PHE A 199 -35.60 -10.13 -1.76
C PHE A 199 -36.09 -11.00 -0.60
N LEU A 200 -35.31 -12.00 -0.17
CA LEU A 200 -35.66 -12.83 0.98
C LEU A 200 -35.75 -12.01 2.27
N ALA A 201 -34.79 -11.11 2.49
CA ALA A 201 -34.80 -10.20 3.63
C ALA A 201 -36.05 -9.33 3.64
N PHE A 202 -36.42 -8.75 2.49
CA PHE A 202 -37.59 -7.89 2.34
C PHE A 202 -38.90 -8.58 2.75
N GLN A 203 -39.05 -9.89 2.48
CA GLN A 203 -40.25 -10.66 2.88
C GLN A 203 -40.50 -10.67 4.40
N GLY A 204 -39.47 -10.42 5.21
CA GLY A 204 -39.60 -10.35 6.68
C GLY A 204 -40.05 -9.00 7.22
N PHE A 205 -40.27 -7.99 6.37
CA PHE A 205 -40.62 -6.64 6.79
C PHE A 205 -42.01 -6.23 6.29
N ASN A 206 -42.85 -5.72 7.20
CA ASN A 206 -44.15 -5.17 6.86
C ASN A 206 -44.06 -3.78 6.17
N TYR A 207 -42.96 -3.06 6.42
CA TYR A 207 -42.76 -1.70 5.92
C TYR A 207 -41.42 -1.61 5.16
N PRO A 208 -41.44 -1.23 3.87
CA PRO A 208 -40.22 -1.12 3.06
C PRO A 208 -39.14 -0.20 3.64
N ILE A 209 -39.54 0.84 4.37
CA ILE A 209 -38.60 1.79 4.97
C ILE A 209 -37.74 1.14 6.06
N ILE A 210 -38.27 0.16 6.80
CA ILE A 210 -37.50 -0.53 7.85
C ILE A 210 -36.46 -1.45 7.20
N PHE A 211 -36.86 -2.19 6.16
CA PHE A 211 -35.91 -2.96 5.34
C PHE A 211 -34.81 -2.05 4.77
N ALA A 212 -35.19 -0.93 4.15
CA ALA A 212 -34.25 0.01 3.56
C ALA A 212 -33.27 0.58 4.60
N ALA A 213 -33.71 0.83 5.84
CA ALA A 213 -32.84 1.29 6.91
C ALA A 213 -31.76 0.25 7.27
N TYR A 214 -32.11 -1.03 7.43
CA TYR A 214 -31.14 -2.09 7.68
C TYR A 214 -30.19 -2.30 6.50
N TRP A 215 -30.71 -2.27 5.27
CA TRP A 215 -29.91 -2.43 4.07
C TRP A 215 -28.91 -1.27 3.91
N VAL A 216 -29.36 -0.01 4.07
CA VAL A 216 -28.49 1.17 4.02
C VAL A 216 -27.47 1.16 5.16
N LEU A 217 -27.85 0.70 6.36
CA LEU A 217 -26.90 0.50 7.46
C LEU A 217 -25.77 -0.45 7.04
N GLY A 218 -26.09 -1.59 6.43
CA GLY A 218 -25.12 -2.52 5.88
C GLY A 218 -24.19 -1.88 4.85
N PHE A 219 -24.77 -1.14 3.91
CA PHE A 219 -24.02 -0.41 2.89
C PHE A 219 -23.06 0.61 3.49
N CYS A 220 -23.47 1.35 4.52
CA CYS A 220 -22.58 2.29 5.21
C CYS A 220 -21.47 1.57 6.01
N ILE A 221 -21.81 0.46 6.68
CA ILE A 221 -20.84 -0.38 7.42
C ILE A 221 -19.75 -0.89 6.48
N TRP A 222 -20.07 -1.21 5.22
CA TRP A 222 -19.07 -1.65 4.25
C TRP A 222 -17.89 -0.67 4.16
N SER A 223 -18.11 0.64 4.14
CA SER A 223 -17.01 1.61 4.04
C SER A 223 -15.99 1.48 5.19
N LEU A 224 -16.44 1.11 6.40
CA LEU A 224 -15.57 0.85 7.54
C LEU A 224 -14.88 -0.51 7.43
N VAL A 225 -15.59 -1.53 6.94
CA VAL A 225 -15.02 -2.86 6.66
C VAL A 225 -13.94 -2.77 5.59
N GLU A 226 -14.18 -2.03 4.51
CA GLU A 226 -13.19 -1.71 3.47
C GLU A 226 -11.92 -1.14 4.09
N TYR A 227 -12.04 -0.05 4.84
CA TYR A 227 -10.90 0.59 5.50
C TYR A 227 -10.15 -0.39 6.43
N GLY A 228 -10.89 -1.15 7.24
CA GLY A 228 -10.32 -2.09 8.18
C GLY A 228 -9.60 -3.26 7.51
N LEU A 229 -10.19 -3.86 6.48
CA LEU A 229 -9.57 -4.94 5.72
C LEU A 229 -8.34 -4.41 4.96
N HIS A 230 -8.44 -3.25 4.32
CA HIS A 230 -7.33 -2.70 3.55
C HIS A 230 -6.13 -2.39 4.45
N ARG A 231 -6.37 -1.74 5.60
CA ARG A 231 -5.31 -1.36 6.53
C ARG A 231 -4.73 -2.52 7.34
N PHE A 232 -5.57 -3.42 7.86
CA PHE A 232 -5.13 -4.39 8.87
C PHE A 232 -5.02 -5.83 8.36
N LEU A 233 -5.53 -6.13 7.17
CA LEU A 233 -5.42 -7.46 6.56
C LEU A 233 -4.61 -7.43 5.26
N PHE A 234 -4.90 -6.48 4.37
CA PHE A 234 -4.23 -6.37 3.08
C PHE A 234 -2.83 -5.77 3.25
N HIS A 235 -2.69 -4.75 4.09
CA HIS A 235 -1.41 -4.21 4.58
C HIS A 235 -1.04 -4.78 5.96
N LEU A 236 -1.07 -6.10 6.11
CA LEU A 236 -0.64 -6.74 7.36
C LEU A 236 0.84 -6.45 7.65
N ASP A 237 1.65 -6.30 6.59
CA ASP A 237 3.02 -5.75 6.56
C ASP A 237 3.86 -6.12 7.78
N ASP A 238 4.08 -5.19 8.70
CA ASP A 238 4.97 -5.38 9.84
C ASP A 238 4.56 -6.56 10.75
N TYR A 239 3.25 -6.87 10.80
CA TYR A 239 2.67 -7.99 11.55
C TYR A 239 2.66 -9.31 10.78
N LEU A 240 3.11 -9.32 9.52
CA LEU A 240 3.25 -10.54 8.75
C LEU A 240 4.22 -11.50 9.48
N PRO A 241 3.91 -12.81 9.58
CA PRO A 241 4.85 -13.75 10.15
C PRO A 241 5.99 -14.00 9.15
N ASP A 242 7.22 -14.11 9.64
CA ASP A 242 8.41 -14.39 8.82
C ASP A 242 8.47 -15.88 8.41
N ASN A 243 7.54 -16.26 7.53
CA ASN A 243 7.51 -17.56 6.89
C ASN A 243 6.84 -17.47 5.51
N LYS A 244 7.15 -18.45 4.67
CA LYS A 244 6.62 -18.51 3.29
C LYS A 244 5.10 -18.54 3.20
N TYR A 245 4.40 -19.15 4.17
CA TYR A 245 2.93 -19.25 4.12
C TYR A 245 2.27 -17.87 4.33
N GLY A 246 2.81 -17.07 5.25
CA GLY A 246 2.42 -15.67 5.45
C GLY A 246 2.66 -14.86 4.18
N ILE A 247 3.87 -14.93 3.63
CA ILE A 247 4.26 -14.24 2.39
C ILE A 247 3.30 -14.60 1.23
N ILE A 248 3.03 -15.89 1.02
CA ILE A 248 2.12 -16.34 -0.04
C ILE A 248 0.69 -15.83 0.21
N ALA A 249 0.20 -15.91 1.45
CA ALA A 249 -1.13 -15.41 1.78
C ALA A 249 -1.24 -13.90 1.50
N HIS A 250 -0.27 -13.10 1.95
CA HIS A 250 -0.18 -11.67 1.67
C HIS A 250 -0.16 -11.38 0.17
N PHE A 251 0.68 -12.12 -0.57
CA PHE A 251 0.83 -11.94 -2.01
C PHE A 251 -0.48 -12.19 -2.75
N LEU A 252 -1.21 -13.25 -2.38
CA LEU A 252 -2.49 -13.59 -3.02
C LEU A 252 -3.66 -12.70 -2.58
N LEU A 253 -3.59 -12.09 -1.39
CA LEU A 253 -4.64 -11.19 -0.88
C LEU A 253 -4.53 -9.80 -1.51
N HIS A 254 -3.34 -9.19 -1.48
CA HIS A 254 -3.16 -7.82 -1.95
C HIS A 254 -1.77 -7.52 -2.54
N GLY A 255 -0.72 -8.23 -2.10
CA GLY A 255 0.64 -7.97 -2.57
C GLY A 255 0.81 -8.07 -4.09
N ILE A 256 0.13 -9.00 -4.76
CA ILE A 256 0.17 -9.11 -6.23
C ILE A 256 -0.40 -7.86 -6.93
N HIS A 257 -1.36 -7.19 -6.31
CA HIS A 257 -1.93 -5.96 -6.83
C HIS A 257 -0.93 -4.81 -6.72
N HIS A 258 -0.29 -4.62 -5.56
CA HIS A 258 0.79 -3.62 -5.44
C HIS A 258 2.00 -3.94 -6.33
N TYR A 259 2.31 -5.22 -6.52
CA TYR A 259 3.43 -5.64 -7.35
C TYR A 259 3.14 -5.45 -8.85
N LEU A 260 1.88 -5.64 -9.28
CA LEU A 260 1.44 -5.51 -10.68
C LEU A 260 0.13 -4.70 -10.77
N PRO A 261 0.14 -3.40 -10.45
CA PRO A 261 -1.09 -2.61 -10.25
C PRO A 261 -1.93 -2.45 -11.52
N MET A 262 -1.27 -2.51 -12.68
CA MET A 262 -1.92 -2.37 -13.98
C MET A 262 -2.34 -3.72 -14.61
N ASP A 263 -2.22 -4.85 -13.91
CA ASP A 263 -2.73 -6.15 -14.37
C ASP A 263 -4.26 -6.23 -14.20
N LYS A 264 -4.98 -6.06 -15.31
CA LYS A 264 -6.46 -6.01 -15.38
C LYS A 264 -7.18 -7.25 -14.84
N TYR A 265 -6.49 -8.36 -14.64
CA TYR A 265 -7.11 -9.60 -14.15
C TYR A 265 -6.70 -9.96 -12.72
N ARG A 266 -5.88 -9.13 -12.06
CA ARG A 266 -5.33 -9.35 -10.71
C ARG A 266 -5.50 -8.16 -9.78
N LEU A 267 -6.65 -7.53 -9.91
CA LEU A 267 -7.04 -6.38 -9.09
C LEU A 267 -8.27 -6.73 -8.26
N VAL A 268 -9.36 -7.12 -8.92
CA VAL A 268 -10.60 -7.48 -8.23
C VAL A 268 -10.46 -8.79 -7.48
N MET A 269 -11.17 -8.91 -6.36
CA MET A 269 -11.02 -10.06 -5.48
C MET A 269 -11.58 -11.34 -6.16
N PRO A 270 -10.78 -12.41 -6.33
CA PRO A 270 -11.29 -13.66 -6.90
C PRO A 270 -12.46 -14.21 -6.07
N PRO A 271 -13.54 -14.73 -6.70
CA PRO A 271 -14.73 -15.18 -5.98
C PRO A 271 -14.48 -16.16 -4.84
N THR A 272 -13.53 -17.08 -5.01
CA THR A 272 -13.12 -18.05 -3.98
C THR A 272 -12.55 -17.35 -2.74
N MET A 273 -11.72 -16.32 -2.94
CA MET A 273 -11.14 -15.55 -1.84
C MET A 273 -12.20 -14.66 -1.17
N PHE A 274 -13.06 -14.03 -1.97
CA PHE A 274 -14.16 -13.23 -1.45
C PHE A 274 -15.09 -14.05 -0.55
N LEU A 275 -15.48 -15.27 -0.94
CA LEU A 275 -16.30 -16.13 -0.11
C LEU A 275 -15.66 -16.43 1.25
N LEU A 276 -14.35 -16.70 1.27
CA LEU A 276 -13.61 -16.93 2.50
C LEU A 276 -13.65 -15.70 3.41
N LEU A 277 -13.43 -14.51 2.86
CA LEU A 277 -13.44 -13.25 3.61
C LEU A 277 -14.84 -12.82 4.05
N ALA A 278 -15.87 -13.05 3.23
CA ALA A 278 -17.25 -12.64 3.50
C ALA A 278 -17.95 -13.55 4.53
N THR A 279 -17.60 -14.84 4.58
CA THR A 279 -18.18 -15.83 5.50
C THR A 279 -18.18 -15.40 6.97
N PRO A 280 -17.08 -14.93 7.58
CA PRO A 280 -17.11 -14.47 8.98
C PRO A 280 -18.05 -13.27 9.18
N PHE A 281 -18.19 -12.37 8.20
CA PHE A 281 -19.13 -11.24 8.29
C PHE A 281 -20.60 -11.69 8.21
N TRP A 282 -20.91 -12.78 7.49
CA TRP A 282 -22.24 -13.39 7.51
C TRP A 282 -22.61 -13.83 8.93
N TYR A 283 -21.73 -14.60 9.58
CA TYR A 283 -21.95 -15.06 10.95
C TYR A 283 -21.99 -13.91 11.95
N LEU A 284 -21.14 -12.89 11.77
CA LEU A 284 -21.14 -11.70 12.63
C LEU A 284 -22.47 -10.94 12.53
N ALA A 285 -22.97 -10.70 11.32
CA ALA A 285 -24.27 -10.05 11.11
C ALA A 285 -25.40 -10.84 11.79
N HIS A 286 -25.43 -12.17 11.63
CA HIS A 286 -26.43 -13.04 12.26
C HIS A 286 -26.27 -13.18 13.77
N THR A 287 -25.10 -12.86 14.32
CA THR A 287 -24.87 -12.80 15.77
C THR A 287 -25.35 -11.47 16.35
N ILE A 288 -25.02 -10.35 15.72
CA ILE A 288 -25.42 -9.00 16.17
C ILE A 288 -26.94 -8.82 16.05
N PHE A 289 -27.51 -9.27 14.93
CA PHE A 289 -28.94 -9.17 14.64
C PHE A 289 -29.67 -10.50 14.89
N ALA A 290 -29.21 -11.29 15.86
CA ALA A 290 -29.76 -12.62 16.18
C ALA A 290 -31.26 -12.61 16.51
N TYR A 291 -31.81 -11.46 16.92
CA TYR A 291 -33.24 -11.29 17.19
C TYR A 291 -34.12 -11.32 15.93
N ASN A 292 -33.54 -11.09 14.74
CA ASN A 292 -34.27 -11.08 13.49
C ASN A 292 -33.38 -11.47 12.30
N TRP A 293 -33.59 -12.68 11.79
CA TRP A 293 -32.86 -13.23 10.63
C TRP A 293 -32.96 -12.35 9.37
N TYR A 294 -34.13 -11.75 9.11
CA TYR A 294 -34.33 -10.88 7.96
C TYR A 294 -33.57 -9.55 8.09
N ALA A 295 -33.44 -9.02 9.32
CA ALA A 295 -32.61 -7.85 9.59
C ALA A 295 -31.12 -8.15 9.40
N ALA A 296 -30.64 -9.28 9.92
CA ALA A 296 -29.27 -9.75 9.70
C ALA A 296 -28.96 -9.88 8.19
N THR A 297 -29.87 -10.50 7.44
CA THR A 297 -29.74 -10.69 5.99
C THR A 297 -29.77 -9.36 5.24
N ALA A 298 -30.66 -8.42 5.61
CA ALA A 298 -30.71 -7.09 4.98
C ALA A 298 -29.40 -6.31 5.17
N VAL A 299 -28.85 -6.30 6.39
CA VAL A 299 -27.56 -5.65 6.68
C VAL A 299 -26.43 -6.31 5.91
N TYR A 300 -26.39 -7.64 5.89
CA TYR A 300 -25.36 -8.35 5.13
C TYR A 300 -25.43 -8.03 3.64
N CYS A 301 -26.61 -8.10 3.02
CA CYS A 301 -26.81 -7.76 1.61
C CYS A 301 -26.41 -6.30 1.29
N GLY A 302 -26.83 -5.34 2.12
CA GLY A 302 -26.36 -3.96 1.98
C GLY A 302 -24.82 -3.84 1.98
N GLY A 303 -24.16 -4.61 2.86
CA GLY A 303 -22.70 -4.69 2.90
C GLY A 303 -22.08 -5.33 1.66
N ILE A 304 -22.67 -6.42 1.14
CA ILE A 304 -22.22 -7.08 -0.10
C ILE A 304 -22.39 -6.16 -1.31
N PHE A 305 -23.48 -5.41 -1.39
CA PHE A 305 -23.62 -4.37 -2.41
C PHE A 305 -22.54 -3.30 -2.29
N GLY A 306 -22.22 -2.86 -1.06
CA GLY A 306 -21.08 -1.99 -0.79
C GLY A 306 -19.76 -2.55 -1.31
N TYR A 307 -19.49 -3.84 -1.09
CA TYR A 307 -18.35 -4.55 -1.66
C TYR A 307 -18.31 -4.50 -3.18
N ILE A 308 -19.42 -4.78 -3.86
CA ILE A 308 -19.49 -4.74 -5.33
C ILE A 308 -19.14 -3.33 -5.82
N CYS A 309 -19.68 -2.29 -5.17
CA CYS A 309 -19.33 -0.90 -5.47
C CYS A 309 -17.84 -0.63 -5.26
N TYR A 310 -17.24 -1.12 -4.16
CA TYR A 310 -15.83 -0.98 -3.87
C TYR A 310 -14.95 -1.62 -4.93
N ASP A 311 -15.17 -2.89 -5.28
CA ASP A 311 -14.25 -3.63 -6.16
C ASP A 311 -14.29 -3.05 -7.59
N LEU A 312 -15.49 -2.63 -8.04
CA LEU A 312 -15.66 -1.92 -9.30
C LEU A 312 -15.02 -0.53 -9.27
N THR A 313 -15.21 0.22 -8.18
CA THR A 313 -14.53 1.51 -7.98
C THR A 313 -13.04 1.33 -8.10
N HIS A 314 -12.47 0.43 -7.30
CA HIS A 314 -11.05 0.12 -7.27
C HIS A 314 -10.50 -0.19 -8.67
N TYR A 315 -11.21 -1.05 -9.42
CA TYR A 315 -10.83 -1.40 -10.78
C TYR A 315 -10.78 -0.18 -11.71
N PHE A 316 -11.84 0.64 -11.70
CA PHE A 316 -11.92 1.79 -12.60
C PHE A 316 -11.00 2.95 -12.20
N LEU A 317 -10.60 3.05 -10.93
CA LEU A 317 -9.56 3.99 -10.50
C LEU A 317 -8.23 3.70 -11.22
N HIS A 318 -7.87 2.43 -11.42
CA HIS A 318 -6.64 2.07 -12.13
C HIS A 318 -6.78 2.15 -13.65
N HIS A 319 -7.90 1.71 -14.22
CA HIS A 319 -7.94 1.38 -15.65
C HIS A 319 -8.73 2.32 -16.55
N GLU A 320 -9.48 3.28 -16.00
CA GLU A 320 -10.32 4.18 -16.80
C GLU A 320 -9.99 5.66 -16.60
N ASN A 321 -10.34 6.46 -17.59
CA ASN A 321 -10.34 7.91 -17.48
C ASN A 321 -11.68 8.38 -16.92
N LEU A 322 -11.69 8.60 -15.61
CA LEU A 322 -12.91 8.85 -14.86
C LEU A 322 -13.41 10.30 -14.98
N PRO A 323 -14.71 10.55 -14.72
CA PRO A 323 -15.27 11.91 -14.67
C PRO A 323 -14.57 12.80 -13.63
N LEU A 324 -14.64 14.12 -13.82
CA LEU A 324 -13.91 15.11 -13.01
C LEU A 324 -14.09 14.94 -11.49
N TRP A 325 -15.31 14.64 -11.03
CA TRP A 325 -15.62 14.44 -9.61
C TRP A 325 -15.01 13.17 -9.00
N TYR A 326 -14.56 12.22 -9.83
CA TYR A 326 -13.94 10.97 -9.40
C TYR A 326 -12.42 10.94 -9.63
N LYS A 327 -11.89 11.87 -10.46
CA LYS A 327 -10.46 11.98 -10.71
C LYS A 327 -9.64 12.24 -9.46
N GLN A 328 -10.19 12.97 -8.48
CA GLN A 328 -9.49 13.21 -7.23
C GLN A 328 -9.31 11.93 -6.41
N LEU A 329 -10.32 11.04 -6.42
CA LEU A 329 -10.23 9.73 -5.79
C LEU A 329 -9.26 8.83 -6.55
N LYS A 330 -9.28 8.87 -7.90
CA LYS A 330 -8.29 8.15 -8.73
C LYS A 330 -6.87 8.55 -8.37
N LYS A 331 -6.60 9.86 -8.38
CA LYS A 331 -5.29 10.39 -8.02
C LYS A 331 -4.87 9.92 -6.63
N TYR A 332 -5.75 10.04 -5.64
CA TYR A 332 -5.47 9.64 -4.26
C TYR A 332 -5.12 8.14 -4.14
N HIS A 333 -5.90 7.28 -4.79
CA HIS A 333 -5.64 5.84 -4.76
C HIS A 333 -4.36 5.47 -5.52
N LEU A 334 -4.06 6.14 -6.63
CA LEU A 334 -2.80 5.90 -7.34
C LEU A 334 -1.60 6.39 -6.52
N GLU A 335 -1.70 7.52 -5.82
CA GLU A 335 -0.67 8.00 -4.90
C GLU A 335 -0.38 6.98 -3.79
N HIS A 336 -1.37 6.22 -3.32
CA HIS A 336 -1.15 5.10 -2.41
C HIS A 336 -0.26 3.99 -3.04
N HIS A 337 -0.38 3.74 -4.36
CA HIS A 337 0.43 2.74 -5.06
C HIS A 337 1.85 3.21 -5.39
N PHE A 338 2.01 4.42 -5.93
CA PHE A 338 3.31 4.88 -6.44
C PHE A 338 4.06 5.84 -5.50
N LEU A 339 3.40 6.44 -4.50
CA LEU A 339 4.06 7.23 -3.46
C LEU A 339 4.12 6.44 -2.16
N ASP A 340 3.02 6.33 -1.42
CA ASP A 340 3.05 5.84 -0.04
C ASP A 340 1.90 4.88 0.27
N TYR A 341 2.22 3.59 0.37
CA TYR A 341 1.26 2.53 0.64
C TYR A 341 0.91 2.40 2.14
N GLU A 342 1.58 3.13 3.04
CA GLU A 342 1.26 3.13 4.48
C GLU A 342 0.12 4.11 4.84
N LEU A 343 -0.38 4.86 3.84
CA LEU A 343 -1.45 5.84 3.96
C LEU A 343 -2.46 5.65 2.82
N GLY A 344 -3.65 6.22 2.94
CA GLY A 344 -4.64 6.20 1.86
C GLY A 344 -5.37 4.86 1.70
N PHE A 345 -5.79 4.25 2.80
CA PHE A 345 -6.48 2.95 2.79
C PHE A 345 -7.94 3.06 2.32
N GLY A 346 -8.53 4.25 2.28
CA GLY A 346 -9.87 4.47 1.76
C GLY A 346 -9.89 4.51 0.22
N VAL A 347 -10.54 3.52 -0.41
CA VAL A 347 -10.62 3.40 -1.88
C VAL A 347 -11.91 4.01 -2.43
N THR A 348 -13.05 3.79 -1.76
CA THR A 348 -14.33 4.41 -2.15
C THR A 348 -14.48 5.83 -1.61
N THR A 349 -13.84 6.12 -0.49
CA THR A 349 -13.87 7.43 0.19
C THR A 349 -12.69 7.60 1.13
N LYS A 350 -12.22 8.84 1.29
CA LYS A 350 -11.16 9.22 2.25
C LYS A 350 -11.68 9.41 3.68
N PHE A 351 -12.98 9.23 3.90
CA PHE A 351 -13.61 9.56 5.18
C PHE A 351 -12.92 8.89 6.37
N TRP A 352 -12.64 7.59 6.28
CA TRP A 352 -11.99 6.85 7.36
C TRP A 352 -10.50 7.17 7.50
N ASP A 353 -9.82 7.51 6.41
CA ASP A 353 -8.45 8.03 6.47
C ASP A 353 -8.39 9.33 7.28
N ASN A 354 -9.35 10.24 7.09
CA ASN A 354 -9.43 11.48 7.85
C ASN A 354 -9.75 11.22 9.33
N VAL A 355 -10.67 10.30 9.60
CA VAL A 355 -11.07 9.93 10.98
C VAL A 355 -9.92 9.29 11.75
N PHE A 356 -9.14 8.42 11.10
CA PHE A 356 -8.07 7.65 11.73
C PHE A 356 -6.66 8.18 11.47
N GLY A 357 -6.53 9.34 10.82
CA GLY A 357 -5.27 10.04 10.61
C GLY A 357 -4.33 9.37 9.60
N THR A 358 -4.87 8.63 8.62
CA THR A 358 -4.11 7.94 7.56
C THR A 358 -4.28 8.57 6.18
N GLU A 359 -4.71 9.84 6.11
CA GLU A 359 -4.88 10.55 4.84
C GLU A 359 -3.53 10.80 4.14
N LEU A 360 -3.44 10.45 2.85
CA LEU A 360 -2.37 10.98 1.98
C LEU A 360 -2.58 12.48 1.84
N LYS A 361 -1.76 13.28 2.53
CA LYS A 361 -1.86 14.73 2.49
C LYS A 361 -1.14 15.27 1.25
N PRO A 362 -1.86 15.77 0.23
CA PRO A 362 -1.22 16.58 -0.80
C PRO A 362 -0.82 17.92 -0.16
N ASN A 363 0.39 18.38 -0.42
CA ASN A 363 0.84 19.62 0.19
C ASN A 363 0.19 20.81 -0.46
N VAL A 364 -0.62 21.50 0.34
CA VAL A 364 -1.00 22.87 0.07
C VAL A 364 0.23 23.72 0.39
N VAL A 365 1.01 24.05 -0.63
CA VAL A 365 1.91 25.20 -0.54
C VAL A 365 1.03 26.42 -0.31
N LYS A 366 0.99 26.93 0.93
CA LYS A 366 0.51 28.30 1.17
C LYS A 366 1.51 29.22 0.47
N THR A 367 1.16 29.71 -0.70
CA THR A 367 1.81 30.88 -1.29
C THR A 367 1.71 32.02 -0.28
N GLN A 368 2.84 32.38 0.33
CA GLN A 368 2.98 33.65 1.04
C GLN A 368 2.99 34.80 0.05
#